data_AF-A3WTY8-F1
#
_entry.id   AF-A3WTY8-F1
#
_cell.length_a   1.000
_cell.length_b   1.000
_cell.length_c   1.000
_cell.angle_alpha   90.00
_cell.angle_beta   90.00
_cell.angle_gamma   90.00
#
_symmetry.space_group_name_H-M   'P 1'
#
loop_
_entity.id
_entity.type
_entity.pdbx_description
1 polymer ?
#
loop_
_entity_poly.entity_id
_entity_poly.type
_entity_poly.pdbx_seq_one_letter_code
_entity_poly.pdbx_strand_id
1 'polypeptide(L)'
;MRMLIEPLDITPAGEDKSTFVEAMAKHLDISTRNIATIGDMRNDLAMFAKSGLSFAMGNAEDNVKAQATCVTGSNENDGFAEAVDQILAIDSR
;
A
#
# COMPACT_ATOMS: atom_id res chain seq x y z
N MET A 1 -18.77 3.79 -26.20
CA MET A 1 -19.14 3.16 -24.92
C MET A 1 -17.92 2.41 -24.43
N ARG A 2 -17.18 2.95 -23.45
CA ARG A 2 -15.99 2.29 -22.90
C ARG A 2 -16.50 1.35 -21.81
N MET A 3 -16.34 0.05 -22.02
CA MET A 3 -16.71 -0.94 -21.02
C MET A 3 -15.75 -0.77 -19.83
N LEU A 4 -16.28 -0.36 -18.68
CA LEU A 4 -15.53 -0.32 -17.43
C LEU A 4 -15.38 -1.77 -16.97
N ILE A 5 -14.26 -2.40 -17.32
CA ILE A 5 -13.87 -3.66 -16.68
C ILE A 5 -13.20 -3.27 -15.38
N GLU A 6 -13.92 -3.45 -14.28
CA GLU A 6 -13.31 -3.42 -12.95
C GLU A 6 -12.41 -4.66 -12.82
N PRO A 7 -11.15 -4.52 -12.40
CA PRO A 7 -10.28 -5.66 -12.14
C PRO A 7 -10.87 -6.53 -11.04
N LEU A 8 -10.86 -7.85 -11.25
CA LEU A 8 -11.34 -8.85 -10.30
C LEU A 8 -10.16 -9.63 -9.76
N ASP A 9 -9.97 -9.57 -8.44
CA ASP A 9 -9.05 -10.44 -7.72
C ASP A 9 -9.79 -11.66 -7.17
N ILE A 10 -9.22 -12.86 -7.39
CA ILE A 10 -9.73 -14.11 -6.82
C ILE A 10 -8.62 -14.71 -5.98
N THR A 11 -8.82 -14.73 -4.67
CA THR A 11 -7.89 -15.31 -3.68
C THR A 11 -8.58 -16.39 -2.85
N PRO A 12 -7.83 -17.28 -2.18
CA PRO A 12 -8.40 -18.19 -1.19
C PRO A 12 -9.17 -17.43 -0.10
N ALA A 13 -10.18 -18.08 0.49
CA ALA A 13 -10.98 -17.47 1.54
C ALA A 13 -10.11 -17.04 2.73
N GLY A 14 -10.20 -15.78 3.12
CA GLY A 14 -9.42 -15.19 4.21
C GLY A 14 -8.02 -14.71 3.79
N GLU A 15 -7.65 -14.82 2.52
CA GLU A 15 -6.35 -14.33 2.01
C GLU A 15 -6.51 -13.02 1.23
N ASP A 16 -5.71 -12.02 1.59
CA ASP A 16 -5.62 -10.73 0.90
C ASP A 16 -4.21 -10.13 1.07
N LYS A 17 -3.98 -8.88 0.68
CA LYS A 17 -2.65 -8.27 0.82
C LYS A 17 -2.25 -8.03 2.29
N SER A 18 -3.20 -7.97 3.23
CA SER A 18 -2.89 -7.84 4.66
C SER A 18 -2.30 -9.13 5.23
N THR A 19 -2.72 -10.31 4.74
CA THR A 19 -2.13 -11.59 5.19
C THR A 19 -0.66 -11.69 4.79
N PHE A 20 -0.28 -11.12 3.65
CA PHE A 20 1.13 -11.00 3.27
C PHE A 20 1.93 -10.11 4.24
N VAL A 21 1.39 -8.95 4.65
CA VAL A 21 2.03 -8.07 5.64
C VAL A 21 2.28 -8.81 6.95
N GLU A 22 1.28 -9.54 7.45
CA GLU A 22 1.40 -10.35 8.67
C GLU A 22 2.42 -11.47 8.53
N ALA A 23 2.41 -12.18 7.40
CA ALA A 23 3.35 -13.25 7.12
C ALA A 23 4.80 -12.75 7.08
N MET A 24 5.04 -11.60 6.43
CA MET A 24 6.37 -10.98 6.36
C MET A 24 6.83 -10.45 7.71
N ALA A 25 5.94 -9.81 8.49
CA ALA A 25 6.24 -9.37 9.84
C ALA A 25 6.72 -10.53 10.72
N LYS A 26 5.99 -11.66 10.66
CA LYS A 26 6.35 -12.89 11.37
C LYS A 26 7.67 -13.49 10.87
N HIS A 27 7.89 -13.51 9.55
CA HIS A 27 9.09 -14.09 8.96
C HIS A 27 10.36 -13.33 9.36
N LEU A 28 10.27 -12.00 9.44
CA LEU A 28 11.38 -11.12 9.78
C LEU A 28 11.52 -10.83 11.28
N ASP A 29 10.61 -11.36 12.12
CA ASP A 29 10.52 -11.08 13.55
C ASP A 29 10.42 -9.58 13.88
N ILE A 30 9.57 -8.87 13.13
CA ILE A 30 9.30 -7.44 13.31
C ILE A 30 7.82 -7.18 13.56
N SER A 31 7.50 -6.04 14.18
CA SER A 31 6.13 -5.56 14.26
C SER A 31 5.64 -5.12 12.88
N THR A 32 4.34 -5.30 12.57
CA THR A 32 3.73 -4.70 11.36
C THR A 32 3.83 -3.17 11.37
N ARG A 33 4.04 -2.55 12.56
CA ARG A 33 4.34 -1.12 12.68
C ARG A 33 5.66 -0.70 12.03
N ASN A 34 6.57 -1.64 11.79
CA ASN A 34 7.85 -1.42 11.12
C ASN A 34 7.77 -1.78 9.63
N ILE A 35 6.56 -1.93 9.08
CA ILE A 35 6.34 -2.20 7.66
C ILE A 35 5.69 -0.96 7.03
N ALA A 36 6.29 -0.50 5.93
CA ALA A 36 5.68 0.46 5.04
C ALA A 36 5.04 -0.26 3.83
N THR A 37 3.87 0.20 3.40
CA THR A 37 3.17 -0.30 2.20
C THR A 37 2.93 0.83 1.21
N ILE A 38 2.99 0.52 -0.09
CA ILE A 38 2.78 1.47 -1.19
C ILE A 38 1.84 0.82 -2.19
N GLY A 39 0.73 1.47 -2.54
CA GLY A 39 -0.31 0.91 -3.42
C GLY A 39 -1.21 1.98 -4.04
N ASP A 40 -2.14 1.57 -4.89
CA ASP A 40 -2.98 2.49 -5.68
C ASP A 40 -4.41 1.98 -5.92
N MET A 41 -4.70 0.72 -5.63
CA MET A 41 -5.98 0.07 -5.87
C MET A 41 -6.71 -0.27 -4.57
N ARG A 42 -8.00 -0.59 -4.69
CA ARG A 42 -8.85 -0.97 -3.54
C ARG A 42 -8.37 -2.22 -2.81
N ASN A 43 -7.74 -3.17 -3.52
CA ASN A 43 -7.16 -4.37 -2.91
C ASN A 43 -5.93 -4.07 -2.02
N ASP A 44 -5.37 -2.85 -2.08
CA ASP A 44 -4.28 -2.39 -1.22
C ASP A 44 -4.75 -1.90 0.16
N LEU A 45 -6.05 -1.57 0.30
CA LEU A 45 -6.59 -1.00 1.53
C LEU A 45 -6.40 -1.92 2.74
N ALA A 46 -6.50 -3.24 2.53
CA ALA A 46 -6.28 -4.23 3.57
C ALA A 46 -4.84 -4.16 4.11
N MET A 47 -3.84 -4.03 3.23
CA MET A 47 -2.45 -3.89 3.68
C MET A 47 -2.17 -2.51 4.29
N PHE A 48 -2.81 -1.44 3.80
CA PHE A 48 -2.71 -0.11 4.40
C PHE A 48 -3.14 -0.11 5.86
N ALA A 49 -4.28 -0.75 6.16
CA ALA A 49 -4.83 -0.85 7.51
C ALA A 49 -3.94 -1.69 8.47
N LYS A 50 -3.07 -2.56 7.94
CA LYS A 50 -2.22 -3.46 8.73
C LYS A 50 -0.81 -2.93 8.95
N SER A 51 -0.27 -2.21 7.97
CA SER A 51 1.07 -1.62 7.99
C SER A 51 1.17 -0.43 8.96
N GLY A 52 2.38 -0.15 9.45
CA GLY A 52 2.63 1.02 10.29
C GLY A 52 2.64 2.34 9.52
N LEU A 53 2.95 2.27 8.23
CA LEU A 53 3.00 3.40 7.32
C LEU A 53 2.47 2.96 5.96
N SER A 54 1.59 3.76 5.36
CA SER A 54 0.98 3.46 4.06
C SER A 54 1.01 4.66 3.13
N PHE A 55 1.34 4.41 1.86
CA PHE A 55 1.35 5.40 0.80
C PHE A 55 0.37 5.02 -0.31
N ALA A 56 -0.54 5.93 -0.64
CA ALA A 56 -1.31 5.84 -1.87
C ALA A 56 -0.56 6.57 -3.00
N MET A 57 -0.47 5.94 -4.18
CA MET A 57 0.10 6.60 -5.37
C MET A 57 -0.79 7.75 -5.85
N GLY A 58 -0.18 8.73 -6.52
CA GLY A 58 -0.89 9.89 -7.06
C GLY A 58 -1.95 9.55 -8.12
N ASN A 59 -1.81 8.40 -8.79
CA ASN A 59 -2.79 7.89 -9.76
C ASN A 59 -3.94 7.09 -9.11
N ALA A 60 -3.93 6.90 -7.79
CA ALA A 60 -5.00 6.17 -7.08
C ALA A 60 -6.32 6.96 -7.05
N GLU A 61 -7.44 6.24 -6.89
CA GLU A 61 -8.75 6.85 -6.61
C GLU A 61 -8.74 7.62 -5.28
N ASP A 62 -9.56 8.67 -5.17
CA ASP A 62 -9.61 9.53 -3.98
C ASP A 62 -9.98 8.75 -2.71
N ASN A 63 -10.81 7.71 -2.81
CA ASN A 63 -11.16 6.86 -1.69
C ASN A 63 -10.00 5.97 -1.21
N VAL A 64 -9.06 5.63 -2.10
CA VAL A 64 -7.82 4.91 -1.75
C VAL A 64 -6.84 5.86 -1.09
N LYS A 65 -6.65 7.06 -1.67
CA LYS A 65 -5.82 8.12 -1.09
C LYS A 65 -6.24 8.50 0.32
N ALA A 66 -7.54 8.62 0.56
CA ALA A 66 -8.09 8.99 1.87
C ALA A 66 -7.84 7.95 2.98
N GLN A 67 -7.46 6.72 2.63
CA GLN A 67 -7.21 5.62 3.58
C GLN A 67 -5.72 5.32 3.77
N ALA A 68 -4.84 5.99 3.02
CA ALA A 68 -3.39 5.91 3.23
C ALA A 68 -2.94 6.96 4.25
N THR A 69 -1.79 6.71 4.88
CA THR A 69 -1.15 7.67 5.79
C THR A 69 -0.60 8.88 5.02
N CYS A 70 -0.04 8.60 3.84
CA CYS A 70 0.57 9.57 2.95
C CYS A 70 0.08 9.35 1.52
N VAL A 71 0.18 10.40 0.70
CA VAL A 71 0.02 10.31 -0.75
C VAL A 71 1.34 10.69 -1.39
N THR A 72 1.80 9.88 -2.33
CA THR A 72 3.04 10.11 -3.09
C THR A 72 2.72 10.52 -4.54
N GLY A 73 3.73 10.80 -5.36
CA GLY A 73 3.58 11.03 -6.81
C GLY A 73 2.85 9.88 -7.53
N SER A 74 2.42 10.11 -8.76
CA SER A 74 1.90 9.02 -9.60
C SER A 74 3.01 8.06 -9.99
N ASN A 75 2.62 6.87 -10.46
CA ASN A 75 3.53 5.92 -11.09
C ASN A 75 4.34 6.52 -12.26
N GLU A 76 3.76 7.46 -13.01
CA GLU A 76 4.44 8.18 -14.11
C GLU A 76 5.37 9.31 -13.64
N ASN A 77 5.27 9.71 -12.37
CA ASN A 77 6.04 10.80 -11.77
C ASN A 77 6.88 10.30 -10.59
N ASP A 78 7.53 9.14 -10.73
CA ASP A 78 8.46 8.57 -9.76
C ASP A 78 7.90 8.40 -8.33
N GLY A 79 6.58 8.28 -8.18
CA GLY A 79 5.93 8.23 -6.86
C GLY A 79 6.40 7.10 -5.95
N PHE A 80 6.87 5.99 -6.51
CA PHE A 80 7.47 4.92 -5.72
C PHE A 80 8.81 5.37 -5.11
N ALA A 81 9.67 6.02 -5.89
CA ALA A 81 10.95 6.54 -5.41
C ALA A 81 10.74 7.63 -4.35
N GLU A 82 9.80 8.55 -4.58
CA GLU A 82 9.43 9.57 -3.61
C GLU A 82 8.94 8.99 -2.29
N ALA A 83 8.17 7.88 -2.32
CA ALA A 83 7.71 7.20 -1.12
C ALA A 83 8.88 6.52 -0.37
N VAL A 84 9.80 5.89 -1.10
CA VAL A 84 11.02 5.29 -0.51
C VAL A 84 11.88 6.36 0.16
N ASP A 85 12.11 7.49 -0.49
CA ASP A 85 12.88 8.61 0.09
C ASP A 85 12.24 9.12 1.39
N GLN A 86 10.91 9.22 1.43
CA GLN A 86 10.17 9.59 2.64
C GLN A 86 10.31 8.53 3.75
N ILE A 87 10.25 7.23 3.40
CA ILE A 87 10.45 6.13 4.37
C ILE A 87 11.84 6.23 5.00
N LEU A 88 12.89 6.39 4.17
CA LEU A 88 14.27 6.52 4.64
C LEU A 88 14.47 7.77 5.52
N ALA A 89 13.82 8.88 5.18
CA ALA A 89 13.87 10.10 5.97
C ALA A 89 13.15 10.00 7.31
N ILE A 90 12.14 9.13 7.43
CA ILE A 90 11.43 8.83 8.69
C ILE A 90 12.29 7.91 9.57
N ASP A 91 12.87 6.86 8.99
CA ASP A 91 13.71 5.87 9.71
C ASP A 91 15.02 6.48 10.24
N SER A 92 15.51 7.53 9.58
CA SER A 92 16.71 8.26 10.00
C SER A 92 16.52 9.19 11.22
N ARG A 93 15.37 9.14 11.90
CA ARG A 93 15.02 9.97 13.07
C ARG A 93 14.89 9.15 14.34
#